data_AF-A0A8J5Z007-F1
#
_entry.id   AF-A0A8J5Z007-F1
#
_cell.length_a   1.000
_cell.length_b   1.000
_cell.length_c   1.000
_cell.angle_alpha   90.00
_cell.angle_beta   90.00
_cell.angle_gamma   90.00
#
_symmetry.space_group_name_H-M   'P 1'
#
loop_
_entity.id
_entity.type
_entity.pdbx_description
1 polymer ?
#
loop_
_entity_poly.entity_id
_entity_poly.type
_entity_poly.pdbx_seq_one_letter_code
_entity_poly.pdbx_strand_id
1 'polypeptide(L)'
;MCLGHFQRKTLDIVFELVTPRNINVVVLLLKKEVMKTQSGKLEKNEEYRQMLIQAIHSYAIKFPKVANIVVHLMMDFLGDINVASAIDVIVFVREIIETNPKLRVSIITWLLDTFY
;
A
#
# COMPACT_ATOMS: atom_id res chain seq x y z
N MET A 1 1.35 8.22 -21.33
CA MET A 1 1.19 9.38 -20.42
C MET A 1 -0.25 9.61 -19.95
N CYS A 2 -1.32 9.41 -20.73
CA CYS A 2 -2.68 9.77 -20.28
C CYS A 2 -3.33 8.84 -19.22
N LEU A 3 -2.99 7.54 -19.19
CA LEU A 3 -3.71 6.57 -18.35
C LEU A 3 -3.43 6.74 -16.84
N GLY A 4 -2.16 6.92 -16.45
CA GLY A 4 -1.78 7.10 -15.03
C GLY A 4 -2.39 8.36 -14.41
N HIS A 5 -2.44 9.46 -15.18
CA HIS A 5 -3.10 10.70 -14.73
C HIS A 5 -4.60 10.53 -14.50
N PHE A 6 -5.29 9.75 -15.35
CA PHE A 6 -6.71 9.44 -15.14
C PHE A 6 -6.92 8.60 -13.88
N GLN A 7 -6.11 7.55 -13.69
CA GLN A 7 -6.20 6.68 -12.53
C GLN A 7 -5.92 7.44 -11.22
N ARG A 8 -4.94 8.36 -11.21
CA ARG A 8 -4.66 9.20 -10.04
C ARG A 8 -5.86 10.07 -9.68
N LYS A 9 -6.42 10.79 -10.67
CA LYS A 9 -7.62 11.60 -10.46
C LYS A 9 -8.80 10.79 -9.95
N THR A 10 -8.99 9.57 -10.47
CA THR A 10 -10.02 8.68 -9.96
C THR A 10 -9.79 8.33 -8.49
N LEU A 11 -8.56 7.98 -8.10
CA LEU A 11 -8.22 7.66 -6.71
C LEU A 11 -8.41 8.87 -5.79
N ASP A 12 -8.07 10.07 -6.23
CA ASP A 12 -8.24 11.30 -5.46
C ASP A 12 -9.74 11.57 -5.21
N ILE A 13 -10.59 11.44 -6.22
CA ILE A 13 -12.06 11.55 -6.07
C ILE A 13 -12.59 10.47 -5.12
N VAL A 14 -12.16 9.22 -5.30
CA VAL A 14 -12.59 8.12 -4.42
C VAL A 14 -12.15 8.40 -2.98
N PHE A 15 -10.97 8.96 -2.75
CA PHE A 15 -10.46 9.26 -1.40
C PHE A 15 -11.36 10.22 -0.62
N GLU A 16 -12.03 11.16 -1.30
CA GLU A 16 -13.00 12.07 -0.69
C GLU A 16 -14.34 11.39 -0.37
N LEU A 17 -14.70 10.34 -1.09
CA LEU A 17 -15.95 9.58 -0.90
C LEU A 17 -15.82 8.43 0.12
N VAL A 18 -14.59 8.14 0.57
CA VAL A 18 -14.33 7.05 1.50
C VAL A 18 -14.63 7.46 2.94
N THR A 19 -15.38 6.59 3.61
CA THR A 19 -15.84 6.74 4.99
C THR A 19 -15.46 5.51 5.80
N PRO A 20 -15.54 5.56 7.15
CA PRO A 20 -15.32 4.38 7.97
C PRO A 20 -16.24 3.19 7.64
N ARG A 21 -17.37 3.41 6.95
CA ARG A 21 -18.33 2.36 6.57
C ARG A 21 -17.90 1.57 5.34
N ASN A 22 -17.23 2.20 4.38
CA ASN A 22 -16.87 1.58 3.09
C ASN A 22 -15.37 1.28 2.95
N ILE A 23 -14.51 1.83 3.83
CA ILE A 23 -13.06 1.72 3.73
C ILE A 23 -12.55 0.27 3.60
N ASN A 24 -13.14 -0.68 4.32
CA ASN A 24 -12.71 -2.08 4.26
C ASN A 24 -12.84 -2.64 2.83
N VAL A 25 -13.95 -2.33 2.15
CA VAL A 25 -14.18 -2.77 0.76
C VAL A 25 -13.19 -2.10 -0.18
N VAL A 26 -12.99 -0.79 -0.04
CA VAL A 26 -12.08 -0.03 -0.91
C VAL A 26 -10.63 -0.50 -0.77
N VAL A 27 -10.15 -0.68 0.46
CA VAL A 27 -8.79 -1.16 0.71
C VAL A 27 -8.59 -2.59 0.21
N LEU A 28 -9.59 -3.46 0.32
CA LEU A 28 -9.54 -4.80 -0.25
C LEU A 28 -9.52 -4.80 -1.79
N LEU A 29 -10.18 -3.84 -2.44
CA LEU A 29 -10.11 -3.67 -3.90
C LEU A 29 -8.71 -3.20 -4.31
N LEU A 30 -8.15 -2.19 -3.63
CA LEU A 30 -6.79 -1.73 -3.90
C LEU A 30 -5.76 -2.84 -3.67
N LYS A 31 -5.92 -3.63 -2.60
CA LYS A 31 -5.11 -4.82 -2.33
C LYS A 31 -5.08 -5.77 -3.53
N LYS A 32 -6.25 -6.07 -4.10
CA LYS A 32 -6.36 -6.94 -5.29
C LYS A 32 -5.71 -6.32 -6.52
N GLU A 33 -5.88 -5.03 -6.76
CA GLU A 33 -5.24 -4.35 -7.89
C GLU A 33 -3.71 -4.36 -7.76
N VAL A 34 -3.17 -4.12 -6.56
CA VAL A 34 -1.73 -4.21 -6.29
C VAL A 34 -1.19 -5.61 -6.59
N MET A 35 -1.90 -6.67 -6.18
CA MET A 35 -1.47 -8.05 -6.47
C MET A 35 -1.40 -8.36 -7.97
N LYS A 36 -2.26 -7.74 -8.81
CA LYS A 36 -2.19 -7.91 -10.28
C LYS A 36 -0.89 -7.34 -10.86
N THR A 37 -0.28 -6.36 -10.19
CA THR A 37 0.96 -5.75 -10.65
C THR A 37 2.19 -6.62 -10.39
N GLN A 38 2.09 -7.65 -9.52
CA GLN A 38 3.19 -8.58 -9.24
C GLN A 38 3.41 -9.58 -10.39
N SER A 39 2.39 -9.92 -11.17
CA SER A 39 2.47 -10.94 -12.23
C SER A 39 2.86 -10.38 -13.61
N GLY A 40 2.87 -9.05 -13.81
CA GLY A 40 3.13 -8.44 -15.11
C GLY A 40 4.43 -7.64 -15.16
N LYS A 41 5.38 -8.04 -16.01
CA LYS A 41 6.72 -7.42 -16.20
C LYS A 41 6.74 -6.20 -17.14
N LEU A 42 5.66 -5.42 -17.21
CA LEU A 42 5.62 -4.23 -18.07
C LEU A 42 5.98 -2.99 -17.23
N GLU A 43 6.86 -2.10 -17.72
CA GLU A 43 7.24 -0.85 -17.04
C GLU A 43 6.03 -0.02 -16.58
N LYS A 44 4.93 -0.01 -17.36
CA LYS A 44 3.67 0.66 -16.99
C LYS A 44 3.05 0.14 -15.69
N ASN A 45 3.36 -1.09 -15.29
CA ASN A 45 2.87 -1.67 -14.05
C ASN A 45 3.62 -1.13 -12.84
N GLU A 46 4.85 -0.62 -12.99
CA GLU A 46 5.66 -0.11 -11.88
C GLU A 46 5.14 1.26 -11.40
N GLU A 47 4.87 2.19 -12.32
CA GLU A 47 4.26 3.48 -12.00
C GLU A 47 2.85 3.30 -11.40
N TYR A 48 2.07 2.38 -11.98
CA TYR A 48 0.74 2.06 -11.50
C TYR A 48 0.78 1.43 -10.10
N ARG A 49 1.71 0.50 -9.86
CA ARG A 49 1.96 -0.12 -8.57
C ARG A 49 2.32 0.92 -7.52
N GLN A 50 3.26 1.81 -7.82
CA GLN A 50 3.66 2.88 -6.90
C GLN A 50 2.46 3.75 -6.53
N MET A 51 1.65 4.16 -7.51
CA MET A 51 0.45 4.96 -7.27
C MET A 51 -0.56 4.23 -6.35
N LEU A 52 -0.75 2.92 -6.54
CA LEU A 52 -1.61 2.12 -5.68
C LEU A 52 -1.05 2.00 -4.25
N ILE A 53 0.26 1.78 -4.10
CA ILE A 53 0.97 1.72 -2.80
C ILE A 53 0.75 3.02 -2.03
N GLN A 54 0.95 4.18 -2.67
CA GLN A 54 0.72 5.50 -2.06
C GLN A 54 -0.74 5.71 -1.65
N ALA A 55 -1.69 5.24 -2.46
CA ALA A 55 -3.10 5.31 -2.12
C ALA A 55 -3.42 4.46 -0.89
N ILE A 56 -2.95 3.20 -0.84
CA ILE A 56 -3.14 2.31 0.31
C ILE A 56 -2.52 2.89 1.58
N HIS A 57 -1.30 3.44 1.49
CA HIS A 57 -0.65 4.15 2.60
C HIS A 57 -1.59 5.25 3.14
N SER A 58 -2.02 6.17 2.28
CA SER A 58 -2.89 7.28 2.65
C SER A 58 -4.18 6.82 3.34
N TYR A 59 -4.80 5.74 2.83
CA TYR A 59 -5.98 5.15 3.45
C TYR A 59 -5.70 4.50 4.80
N ALA A 60 -4.60 3.78 4.95
CA ALA A 60 -4.25 3.08 6.18
C ALA A 60 -3.86 4.04 7.31
N ILE A 61 -3.31 5.22 6.98
CA ILE A 61 -3.05 6.29 7.95
C ILE A 61 -4.34 7.02 8.34
N LYS A 62 -5.19 7.36 7.36
CA LYS A 62 -6.50 7.98 7.63
C LYS A 62 -7.44 7.06 8.41
N PHE A 63 -7.33 5.75 8.22
CA PHE A 63 -8.18 4.74 8.85
C PHE A 63 -7.35 3.61 9.48
N PRO A 64 -6.70 3.82 10.65
CA PRO A 64 -5.75 2.88 11.25
C PRO A 64 -6.26 1.43 11.40
N LYS A 65 -7.58 1.26 11.58
CA LYS A 65 -8.23 -0.05 11.68
C LYS A 65 -8.03 -0.98 10.47
N VAL A 66 -7.64 -0.44 9.31
CA VAL A 66 -7.42 -1.23 8.08
C VAL A 66 -5.95 -1.57 7.84
N ALA A 67 -5.02 -1.02 8.63
CA ALA A 67 -3.60 -1.26 8.46
C ALA A 67 -3.25 -2.75 8.54
N ASN A 68 -3.91 -3.49 9.43
CA ASN A 68 -3.71 -4.94 9.57
C ASN A 68 -4.10 -5.75 8.31
N ILE A 69 -4.95 -5.21 7.43
CA ILE A 69 -5.40 -5.87 6.19
C ILE A 69 -4.29 -5.84 5.13
N VAL A 70 -3.49 -4.77 5.12
CA VAL A 70 -2.58 -4.44 4.03
C VAL A 70 -1.11 -4.47 4.40
N VAL A 71 -0.74 -4.30 5.67
CA VAL A 71 0.66 -4.11 6.07
C VAL A 71 1.56 -5.25 5.61
N HIS A 72 1.12 -6.51 5.77
CA HIS A 72 1.90 -7.67 5.32
C HIS A 72 2.07 -7.71 3.81
N LEU A 73 1.01 -7.42 3.03
CA LEU A 73 1.15 -7.33 1.57
C LEU A 73 2.08 -6.20 1.16
N MET A 74 1.99 -5.04 1.83
CA MET A 74 2.85 -3.91 1.49
C MET A 74 4.31 -4.23 1.74
N MET A 75 4.63 -4.92 2.84
CA MET A 75 5.99 -5.34 3.17
C MET A 75 6.63 -6.23 2.09
N ASP A 76 5.87 -7.02 1.34
CA ASP A 76 6.37 -7.80 0.19
C ASP A 76 7.00 -6.91 -0.91
N PHE A 77 6.67 -5.62 -0.94
CA PHE A 77 7.21 -4.64 -1.88
C PHE A 77 8.45 -3.88 -1.35
N LEU A 78 9.01 -4.27 -0.21
CA LEU A 78 10.30 -3.71 0.25
C LEU A 78 11.48 -4.13 -0.65
N GLY A 79 11.37 -5.28 -1.31
CA GLY A 79 12.34 -5.78 -2.30
C GLY A 79 12.02 -5.39 -3.74
N ASP A 80 11.15 -4.40 -3.96
CA ASP A 80 10.70 -4.01 -5.30
C ASP A 80 11.84 -3.43 -6.14
N ILE A 81 11.86 -3.78 -7.44
CA ILE A 81 12.81 -3.21 -8.43
C ILE A 81 12.64 -1.68 -8.58
N ASN A 82 11.42 -1.18 -8.36
CA ASN A 82 11.15 0.24 -8.29
C ASN A 82 11.45 0.75 -6.87
N VAL A 83 12.63 1.34 -6.72
CA VAL A 83 13.13 1.91 -5.46
C VAL A 83 12.15 2.92 -4.84
N ALA A 84 11.42 3.69 -5.64
CA ALA A 84 10.46 4.66 -5.11
C ALA A 84 9.28 3.97 -4.42
N SER A 85 8.83 2.82 -4.94
CA SER A 85 7.81 1.99 -4.29
C SER A 85 8.32 1.42 -2.96
N ALA A 86 9.56 0.93 -2.93
CA ALA A 86 10.18 0.41 -1.71
C ALA A 86 10.34 1.49 -0.62
N ILE A 87 10.69 2.72 -1.02
CA ILE A 87 10.76 3.88 -0.12
C ILE A 87 9.38 4.20 0.46
N ASP A 88 8.34 4.26 -0.38
CA ASP A 88 6.98 4.53 0.08
C ASP A 88 6.53 3.46 1.11
N VAL A 89 6.87 2.19 0.86
CA VAL A 89 6.56 1.08 1.78
C VAL A 89 7.31 1.18 3.10
N ILE A 90 8.61 1.47 3.12
CA ILE A 90 9.35 1.54 4.40
C ILE A 90 8.89 2.72 5.27
N VAL A 91 8.53 3.86 4.64
CA VAL A 91 7.94 5.00 5.35
C VAL A 91 6.59 4.61 5.94
N PHE A 92 5.73 3.92 5.18
CA PHE A 92 4.47 3.39 5.68
C PHE A 92 4.67 2.45 6.88
N VAL A 93 5.59 1.48 6.77
CA VAL A 93 5.87 0.50 7.83
C VAL A 93 6.34 1.20 9.10
N ARG A 94 7.24 2.20 8.98
CA ARG A 94 7.69 3.02 10.12
C ARG A 94 6.51 3.69 10.83
N GLU A 95 5.61 4.30 10.07
CA GLU A 95 4.46 5.01 10.61
C GLU A 95 3.46 4.06 11.30
N ILE A 96 3.24 2.86 10.75
CA ILE A 96 2.40 1.82 11.38
C ILE A 96 3.02 1.28 12.66
N ILE A 97 4.34 1.07 12.71
CA ILE A 97 5.03 0.64 13.94
C ILE A 97 4.84 1.66 15.08
N GLU A 98 4.86 2.95 14.74
CA GLU A 98 4.67 4.05 15.68
C GLU A 98 3.21 4.15 16.16
N THR A 99 2.26 4.11 15.22
CA THR A 99 0.84 4.39 15.48
C THR A 99 0.02 3.17 15.92
N ASN A 100 0.48 1.94 15.64
CA ASN A 100 -0.25 0.70 15.92
C ASN A 100 0.60 -0.29 16.73
N PRO A 101 0.67 -0.13 18.07
CA PRO A 101 1.47 -1.01 18.95
C PRO A 101 1.17 -2.50 18.80
N LYS A 102 -0.08 -2.86 18.47
CA LYS A 102 -0.51 -4.25 18.26
C LYS A 102 0.14 -4.92 17.05
N LEU A 103 0.54 -4.16 16.02
CA LEU A 103 1.15 -4.69 14.81
C LEU A 103 2.68 -4.70 14.88
N ARG A 104 3.27 -3.95 15.81
CA ARG A 104 4.73 -3.76 15.93
C ARG A 104 5.51 -5.08 15.98
N VAL A 105 5.11 -5.99 16.87
CA VAL A 105 5.80 -7.29 17.02
C VAL A 105 5.73 -8.08 15.71
N SER A 106 4.54 -8.21 15.12
CA SER A 106 4.33 -8.92 13.85
C SER A 106 5.19 -8.37 12.71
N ILE A 107 5.27 -7.05 12.60
CA ILE A 107 6.07 -6.36 11.57
C ILE A 107 7.57 -6.59 11.77
N ILE A 108 8.06 -6.39 13.00
CA ILE A 108 9.50 -6.55 13.30
C ILE A 108 9.93 -8.00 13.08
N THR A 109 9.13 -8.97 13.53
CA THR A 109 9.39 -10.40 13.27
C THR A 109 9.48 -10.67 11.78
N TRP A 110 8.53 -10.19 10.99
CA TRP A 110 8.56 -10.36 9.54
C TRP A 110 9.81 -9.73 8.89
N LEU A 111 10.22 -8.53 9.34
CA LEU A 111 11.43 -7.87 8.82
C LEU A 111 12.70 -8.66 9.14
N LEU A 112 12.79 -9.22 10.35
CA LEU A 112 13.91 -10.09 10.73
C LEU A 112 13.92 -11.36 9.87
N ASP A 113 12.79 -12.05 9.75
CA ASP A 113 12.69 -13.30 8.99
C ASP A 113 12.97 -13.12 7.48
N THR A 114 12.72 -11.92 6.95
CA THR A 114 12.88 -11.64 5.51
C THR A 114 14.27 -11.15 5.13
N PHE A 115 14.93 -10.38 6.01
CA PHE A 115 16.19 -9.70 5.70
C PHE A 115 17.41 -10.20 6.50
N TYR A 116 17.22 -11.08 7.49
CA TYR A 116 18.29 -11.65 8.31
C TYR A 116 18.44 -13.15 8.06
#